data_AF-A0A9Q4FLX1-F1
#
_entry.id   AF-A0A9Q4FLX1-F1
#
_cell.length_a   1.000
_cell.length_b   1.000
_cell.length_c   1.000
_cell.angle_alpha   90.00
_cell.angle_beta   90.00
_cell.angle_gamma   90.00
#
_symmetry.space_group_name_H-M   'P 1'
#
loop_
_entity.id
_entity.type
_entity.pdbx_description
1 polymer ?
#
loop_
_entity_poly.entity_id
_entity_poly.type
_entity_poly.pdbx_seq_one_letter_code
_entity_poly.pdbx_strand_id
1 'polypeptide(L)' 'GTANNPVLREYYLKKCQSKPKMVALGAIMHKVCNIVFAILRDEKEFKIITPEEHQANYLKAKYGIAA' A
#
# COMPACT_ATOMS: atom_id res chain seq x y z
N GLY A 1 9.94 1.32 -19.15
CA GLY A 1 10.31 1.39 -17.73
C GLY A 1 9.54 0.33 -16.95
N THR A 2 10.24 -0.43 -16.10
CA THR A 2 9.65 -1.45 -15.22
C THR A 2 9.18 -0.79 -13.93
N ALA A 3 8.05 -1.23 -13.37
CA ALA A 3 7.54 -0.65 -12.13
C ALA A 3 8.23 -1.29 -10.91
N ASN A 4 8.87 -0.47 -10.07
CA ASN A 4 9.56 -0.94 -8.86
C ASN A 4 8.59 -1.51 -7.81
N ASN A 5 7.31 -1.10 -7.83
CA ASN A 5 6.27 -1.65 -6.99
C ASN A 5 5.09 -2.13 -7.88
N PRO A 6 5.02 -3.44 -8.20
CA PRO A 6 3.97 -3.98 -9.06
C PRO A 6 2.59 -3.91 -8.41
N VAL A 7 2.49 -3.97 -7.08
CA VAL A 7 1.22 -3.87 -6.33
C VAL A 7 0.61 -2.47 -6.47
N LEU A 8 1.41 -1.42 -6.31
CA LEU A 8 0.94 -0.04 -6.51
C LEU A 8 0.63 0.26 -7.98
N ARG A 9 1.39 -0.32 -8.92
CA ARG A 9 1.13 -0.23 -10.36
C ARG A 9 -0.23 -0.84 -10.71
N GLU A 10 -0.52 -2.03 -10.21
CA GLU A 10 -1.81 -2.68 -10.46
C GLU A 10 -2.96 -1.87 -9.83
N TYR A 11 -2.79 -1.39 -8.60
CA TYR A 11 -3.79 -0.54 -7.94
C TYR A 11 -4.05 0.76 -8.71
N TYR A 12 -3.02 1.39 -9.28
CA TYR A 12 -3.16 2.55 -10.17
C TYR A 12 -3.99 2.22 -11.41
N LEU A 13 -3.65 1.12 -12.11
CA LEU A 13 -4.36 0.70 -13.32
C LEU A 13 -5.84 0.42 -13.04
N LYS A 14 -6.15 -0.26 -11.94
CA LYS A 14 -7.53 -0.48 -11.48
C LYS A 14 -8.25 0.85 -11.19
N LYS A 15 -7.57 1.84 -10.59
CA LYS A 15 -8.19 3.16 -10.34
C LYS A 15 -8.41 3.98 -11.60
N CYS A 16 -7.54 3.88 -12.59
CA CYS A 16 -7.74 4.54 -13.88
C CYS A 16 -8.97 4.05 -14.64
N GLN A 17 -9.48 2.84 -14.35
CA GLN A 17 -10.72 2.34 -14.94
C GLN A 17 -11.97 3.09 -14.42
N SER A 18 -11.90 3.69 -13.24
CA SER A 18 -13.05 4.33 -12.56
C SER A 18 -12.87 5.82 -12.28
N LYS A 19 -11.65 6.35 -12.41
CA LYS A 19 -11.31 7.74 -12.08
C LYS A 19 -10.33 8.33 -13.11
N PRO A 20 -10.36 9.67 -13.32
CA PRO A 20 -9.34 10.33 -14.14
C PRO A 20 -7.92 10.04 -13.67
N LYS A 21 -6.96 9.98 -14.60
CA LYS A 21 -5.56 9.59 -14.31
C LYS A 21 -4.92 10.40 -13.18
N MET A 22 -5.19 11.70 -13.12
CA MET A 22 -4.64 12.59 -12.08
C MET A 22 -5.22 12.28 -10.69
N VAL A 23 -6.50 11.90 -10.62
CA VAL A 23 -7.15 11.48 -9.37
C VAL A 23 -6.60 10.12 -8.93
N ALA A 24 -6.43 9.19 -9.86
CA ALA A 24 -5.79 7.90 -9.57
C ALA A 24 -4.35 8.09 -9.07
N LEU A 25 -3.59 9.01 -9.66
CA LEU A 25 -2.24 9.34 -9.22
C LEU A 25 -2.21 9.93 -7.80
N GLY A 26 -3.14 10.84 -7.48
CA GLY A 26 -3.29 11.37 -6.12
C GLY A 26 -3.52 10.27 -5.08
N ALA A 27 -4.34 9.27 -5.40
CA ALA A 27 -4.54 8.12 -4.53
C ALA A 27 -3.27 7.26 -4.34
N ILE A 28 -2.40 7.18 -5.35
CA ILE A 28 -1.08 6.54 -5.23
C ILE A 28 -0.16 7.36 -4.32
N MET A 29 -0.09 8.67 -4.52
CA MET A 29 0.73 9.55 -3.68
C MET A 29 0.36 9.41 -2.20
N HIS A 30 -0.94 9.41 -1.88
CA HIS A 30 -1.42 9.19 -0.51
C HIS A 30 -0.97 7.84 0.06
N LYS A 31 -1.01 6.76 -0.73
CA LYS A 31 -0.52 5.45 -0.29
C LYS A 31 0.99 5.45 -0.05
N VAL A 32 1.77 6.09 -0.93
CA VAL A 32 3.24 6.17 -0.78
C VAL A 32 3.61 6.95 0.47
N CYS A 33 2.98 8.10 0.73
CA CYS A 33 3.21 8.87 1.95
C CYS A 33 2.91 8.02 3.20
N ASN A 34 1.78 7.30 3.22
CA ASN A 34 1.43 6.44 4.35
C ASN A 34 2.43 5.30 4.56
N ILE A 35 2.99 4.73 3.49
CA ILE A 35 4.05 3.71 3.59
C ILE A 35 5.31 4.32 4.20
N VAL A 36 5.73 5.50 3.75
CA VAL A 36 6.90 6.20 4.30
C VAL A 36 6.69 6.51 5.78
N PHE A 37 5.52 7.06 6.15
CA PHE A 37 5.21 7.33 7.56
C PHE A 37 5.15 6.05 8.40
N ALA A 38 4.66 4.92 7.87
CA ALA A 38 4.66 3.65 8.58
C ALA A 38 6.08 3.11 8.81
N ILE A 39 6.97 3.20 7.81
CA ILE A 39 8.39 2.84 7.94
C ILE A 39 9.06 3.67 9.03
N LEU A 40 8.84 4.99 9.01
CA LEU A 40 9.41 5.90 9.99
C LEU A 40 8.86 5.68 11.40
N ARG A 41 7.56 5.37 11.53
CA ARG A 41 6.90 5.11 12.81
C ARG A 41 7.34 3.78 13.42
N ASP A 42 7.43 2.73 12.60
CA ASP A 42 7.66 1.36 13.08
C ASP A 42 9.15 0.97 13.03
N GLU A 43 10.01 1.84 12.50
CA GLU A 43 11.46 1.63 12.29
C GLU A 43 11.80 0.32 11.57
N LYS A 44 10.95 -0.05 10.60
CA LYS A 44 11.06 -1.31 9.84
C LYS A 44 11.41 -1.08 8.39
N GLU A 45 12.20 -1.98 7.83
CA GLU A 45 12.55 -1.96 6.42
C GLU A 45 11.30 -2.08 5.53
N PHE A 46 11.33 -1.35 4.40
CA PHE A 46 10.27 -1.43 3.40
C PHE A 46 10.20 -2.84 2.78
N LYS A 47 8.99 -3.40 2.74
CA LYS A 47 8.69 -4.64 2.01
C LYS A 47 7.49 -4.42 1.12
N ILE A 48 7.52 -5.02 -0.07
CA ILE A 48 6.36 -5.06 -0.95
C ILE A 48 5.40 -6.09 -0.35
N ILE A 49 4.26 -5.61 0.13
CA ILE A 49 3.19 -6.42 0.70
C ILE A 49 1.96 -6.37 -0.22
N THR A 50 1.30 -7.51 -0.35
CA THR A 50 0.00 -7.60 -1.04
C THR A 50 -1.12 -7.01 -0.16
N PRO A 51 -2.27 -6.59 -0.76
CA PRO A 51 -3.42 -6.14 0.00
C PRO A 51 -3.92 -7.16 1.03
N GLU A 52 -3.84 -8.45 0.71
CA GLU A 52 -4.27 -9.56 1.55
C GLU A 52 -3.35 -9.70 2.77
N GLU A 53 -2.03 -9.66 2.56
CA GLU A 53 -1.05 -9.65 3.66
C GLU A 53 -1.22 -8.42 4.56
N HIS A 54 -1.47 -7.25 3.97
CA HIS A 54 -1.73 -6.03 4.72
C HIS A 54 -2.97 -6.17 5.62
N GLN A 55 -4.06 -6.74 5.08
CA GLN A 55 -5.28 -7.00 5.84
C GLN A 55 -5.03 -8.00 6.98
N ALA A 56 -4.32 -9.10 6.72
CA ALA A 56 -3.97 -10.08 7.75
C ALA A 56 -3.13 -9.46 8.87
N ASN A 57 -2.11 -8.65 8.52
CA ASN A 57 -1.28 -7.94 9.48
C ASN A 57 -2.08 -6.94 10.31
N TYR A 58 -3.00 -6.20 9.68
CA TYR A 58 -3.90 -5.28 10.38
C TYR A 58 -4.81 -6.01 11.37
N LEU A 59 -5.44 -7.10 10.94
CA LEU A 59 -6.30 -7.92 11.81
C LEU A 59 -5.50 -8.51 12.98
N LYS A 60 -4.29 -9.00 12.72
CA LYS A 60 -3.38 -9.51 13.77
C LYS A 60 -3.02 -8.42 14.78
N ALA A 61 -2.66 -7.22 14.31
CA ALA A 61 -2.32 -6.10 15.18
C ALA A 61 -3.51 -5.58 15.99
N LYS A 62 -4.72 -5.59 15.40
CA LYS A 62 -5.93 -5.05 16.02
C LYS A 62 -6.61 -6.02 16.99
N TYR A 63 -6.68 -7.30 16.64
CA TYR A 63 -7.42 -8.31 17.40
C TYR A 63 -6.50 -9.24 18.19
N GLY A 64 -5.18 -9.09 18.08
CA GLY A 64 -4.22 -9.67 19.01
C GLY A 64 -4.35 -11.18 19.15
N ILE A 65 -4.40 -11.93 18.05
CA ILE A 65 -4.06 -13.37 18.15
C ILE A 65 -2.54 -13.41 18.30
N ALA A 66 -2.09 -13.32 19.56
CA ALA A 66 -0.81 -13.82 19.98
C ALA A 66 -0.79 -15.31 19.63
N ALA A 67 0.11 -15.68 18.72
CA ALA A 67 0.56 -17.07 18.64
C ALA A 67 1.50 -17.33 19.81
#